data_AF-A0AAD4NYG3-F1
#
_entry.id   AF-A0AAD4NYG3-F1
#
_cell.length_a   1.000
_cell.length_b   1.000
_cell.length_c   1.000
_cell.angle_alpha   90.00
_cell.angle_beta   90.00
_cell.angle_gamma   90.00
#
_symmetry.space_group_name_H-M   'P 1'
#
loop_
_entity.id
_entity.type
_entity.pdbx_description
1 polymer ?
#
loop_
_entity_poly.entity_id
_entity_poly.type
_entity_poly.pdbx_seq_one_letter_code
_entity_poly.pdbx_strand_id
1 'polypeptide(L)'
;MRRKKIGTSKLKNPVKLVCTIVTVLFIITQIISTIQLRHVSDSSKRKSPTTNHLSERAKIGEFGETVIEMLPGDLAFTLFLPSEEAIRRDLRLSRNDSDSYAVLTRVLGFSSVPRWILSADLERGKQEAYDSISGLNLFVGKDLNGNVVVNGVVSEEVDLRIGEIIVHVMDGVIMDAEFEQSVRVDDEGDEGD
;
A
#
# COMPACT_ATOMS: atom_id res chain seq x y z
N MET A 1 30.18 31.37 -51.12
CA MET A 1 29.77 31.02 -49.73
C MET A 1 28.36 31.54 -49.49
N ARG A 2 27.32 30.68 -49.54
CA ARG A 2 25.90 31.07 -49.44
C ARG A 2 25.49 31.24 -47.97
N ARG A 3 25.30 32.49 -47.51
CA ARG A 3 24.73 32.77 -46.18
C ARG A 3 23.22 32.50 -46.21
N LYS A 4 22.79 31.48 -45.45
CA LYS A 4 21.39 31.10 -45.27
C LYS A 4 20.70 32.23 -44.49
N LYS A 5 19.84 33.00 -45.17
CA LYS A 5 19.06 34.10 -44.59
C LYS A 5 18.02 33.49 -43.66
N ILE A 6 18.28 33.53 -42.35
CA ILE A 6 17.31 33.15 -41.32
C ILE A 6 16.23 34.22 -41.33
N GLY A 7 15.09 33.88 -41.91
CA GLY A 7 13.91 34.74 -41.92
C GLY A 7 13.43 34.94 -40.49
N THR A 8 13.62 36.13 -39.94
CA THR A 8 12.97 36.56 -38.71
C THR A 8 11.48 36.75 -39.02
N SER A 9 10.65 35.79 -38.62
CA SER A 9 9.21 35.92 -38.69
C SER A 9 8.79 37.07 -37.77
N LYS A 10 8.50 38.24 -38.34
CA LYS A 10 7.86 39.35 -37.63
C LYS A 10 6.59 38.82 -36.95
N LEU A 11 6.60 38.83 -35.62
CA LEU A 11 5.50 38.30 -34.83
C LEU A 11 4.32 39.28 -34.89
N LYS A 12 3.32 38.96 -35.72
CA LYS A 12 2.20 39.87 -35.99
C LYS A 12 1.23 40.02 -34.83
N ASN A 13 1.24 39.13 -33.83
CA ASN A 13 0.34 39.18 -32.68
C ASN A 13 0.94 38.44 -31.45
N PRO A 14 1.52 39.15 -30.46
CA PRO A 14 2.14 38.50 -29.30
C PRO A 14 1.13 37.73 -28.45
N VAL A 15 -0.10 38.24 -28.33
CA VAL A 15 -1.20 37.58 -27.60
C VAL A 15 -1.58 36.23 -28.21
N LYS A 16 -1.67 36.16 -29.56
CA LYS A 16 -1.95 34.90 -30.25
C LYS A 16 -0.82 33.89 -30.06
N LEU A 17 0.45 34.34 -30.06
CA LEU A 17 1.58 33.46 -29.81
C LEU A 17 1.54 32.87 -28.39
N VAL A 18 1.29 33.69 -27.37
CA VAL A 18 1.19 33.21 -25.98
C VAL A 18 0.05 32.20 -25.84
N CYS A 19 -1.12 32.49 -26.39
CA CYS A 19 -2.26 31.56 -26.38
C CYS A 19 -1.95 30.24 -27.10
N THR A 20 -1.22 30.29 -28.22
CA THR A 20 -0.80 29.10 -28.96
C THR A 20 0.21 28.27 -28.16
N ILE A 21 1.15 28.91 -27.47
CA ILE A 21 2.15 28.21 -26.64
C ILE A 21 1.48 27.51 -25.46
N VAL A 22 0.57 28.19 -24.76
CA VAL A 22 -0.17 27.63 -23.61
C VAL A 22 -1.02 26.44 -24.03
N THR A 23 -1.74 26.54 -25.16
CA THR A 23 -2.56 25.43 -25.68
C THR A 23 -1.70 24.24 -26.11
N VAL A 24 -0.56 24.48 -26.77
CA VAL A 24 0.39 23.41 -27.12
C VAL A 24 0.97 22.74 -25.88
N LEU A 25 1.38 23.50 -24.86
CA LEU A 25 1.87 22.96 -23.59
C LEU A 25 0.81 22.11 -22.88
N PHE A 26 -0.44 22.58 -22.83
CA PHE A 26 -1.54 21.83 -22.24
C PHE A 26 -1.83 20.52 -22.99
N ILE A 27 -1.77 20.52 -24.32
CA ILE A 27 -1.92 19.29 -25.11
C ILE A 27 -0.75 18.34 -24.84
N ILE A 28 0.48 18.85 -24.74
CA ILE A 28 1.66 18.03 -24.42
C ILE A 28 1.53 17.39 -23.03
N THR A 29 1.08 18.12 -22.01
CA THR A 29 0.88 17.56 -20.67
C THR A 29 -0.21 16.49 -20.66
N GLN A 30 -1.30 16.69 -21.40
CA GLN A 30 -2.34 15.67 -21.57
C GLN A 30 -1.82 14.42 -22.31
N ILE A 31 -1.02 14.60 -23.35
CA ILE A 31 -0.39 13.47 -24.07
C ILE A 31 0.56 12.71 -23.14
N ILE A 32 1.45 13.38 -22.41
CA ILE A 32 2.36 12.73 -21.45
C ILE A 32 1.57 11.98 -20.37
N SER A 33 0.51 12.58 -19.82
CA SER A 33 -0.36 11.94 -18.85
C SER A 33 -1.04 10.68 -19.40
N THR A 34 -1.54 10.72 -20.64
CA THR A 34 -2.14 9.53 -21.29
C THR A 34 -1.12 8.46 -21.70
N ILE A 35 0.13 8.84 -22.00
CA ILE A 35 1.21 7.88 -22.27
C ILE A 35 1.64 7.17 -20.99
N GLN A 36 1.73 7.89 -19.86
CA GLN A 36 1.98 7.27 -18.55
C GLN A 36 0.86 6.29 -18.18
N LEU A 37 -0.41 6.61 -18.47
CA LEU A 37 -1.53 5.69 -18.26
C LEU A 37 -1.48 4.45 -19.18
N ARG A 38 -1.07 4.60 -20.45
CA ARG A 38 -0.93 3.46 -21.38
C ARG A 38 0.29 2.59 -21.09
N HIS A 39 1.36 3.14 -20.52
CA HIS A 39 2.53 2.36 -20.12
C HIS A 39 2.23 1.44 -18.93
N VAL A 40 1.23 1.78 -18.10
CA VAL A 40 0.71 0.89 -17.03
C VAL A 40 -0.25 -0.17 -17.60
N SER A 41 -0.95 0.11 -18.71
CA SER A 41 -1.96 -0.79 -19.29
C SER A 41 -1.40 -1.93 -20.16
N ASP A 42 -0.13 -1.91 -20.59
CA ASP A 42 0.43 -2.90 -21.54
C ASP A 42 1.37 -3.94 -20.88
N SER A 43 1.41 -4.02 -19.54
CA SER A 43 2.17 -5.07 -18.82
C SER A 43 1.38 -6.37 -18.60
N SER A 44 0.09 -6.42 -18.98
CA SER A 44 -0.83 -7.55 -18.70
C SER A 44 -0.62 -8.82 -19.56
N LYS A 45 0.56 -9.02 -20.14
CA LYS A 45 0.94 -10.33 -20.71
C LYS A 45 2.37 -10.71 -20.33
N ARG A 46 2.58 -11.05 -19.06
CA ARG A 46 3.71 -11.92 -18.68
C ARG A 46 3.22 -13.08 -17.83
N LYS A 47 3.61 -14.27 -18.31
CA LYS A 47 3.28 -15.58 -17.77
C LYS A 47 3.76 -15.71 -16.32
N SER A 48 2.87 -16.17 -15.46
CA SER A 48 3.17 -16.70 -14.12
C SER A 48 4.21 -17.85 -14.22
N PRO A 49 5.29 -17.84 -13.41
CA PRO A 49 5.97 -19.05 -13.00
C PRO A 49 5.25 -19.60 -11.76
N THR A 50 4.38 -20.59 -11.99
CA THR A 50 3.34 -21.09 -11.07
C THR A 50 3.85 -22.02 -9.95
N THR A 51 5.06 -21.83 -9.42
CA THR A 51 5.60 -22.73 -8.37
C THR A 51 5.80 -22.07 -7.01
N ASN A 52 6.01 -20.76 -6.92
CA ASN A 52 6.23 -20.08 -5.62
C ASN A 52 4.94 -19.49 -5.01
N HIS A 53 3.92 -19.19 -5.84
CA HIS A 53 2.71 -18.52 -5.38
C HIS A 53 1.87 -19.39 -4.44
N LEU A 54 1.93 -20.73 -4.56
CA LEU A 54 1.16 -21.63 -3.70
C LEU A 54 1.69 -21.64 -2.26
N SER A 55 3.01 -21.50 -2.07
CA SER A 55 3.61 -21.47 -0.74
C SER A 55 3.44 -20.12 -0.05
N GLU A 56 3.49 -19.00 -0.78
CA GLU A 56 3.23 -17.67 -0.21
C GLU A 56 1.76 -17.55 0.20
N ARG A 57 0.84 -18.04 -0.65
CA ARG A 57 -0.60 -18.06 -0.35
C ARG A 57 -0.95 -18.87 0.90
N ALA A 58 -0.23 -19.97 1.14
CA ALA A 58 -0.42 -20.78 2.33
C ALA A 58 -0.06 -20.02 3.63
N LYS A 59 0.86 -19.05 3.57
CA LYS A 59 1.26 -18.23 4.74
C LYS A 59 0.27 -17.10 5.06
N ILE A 60 -0.52 -16.70 4.08
CA ILE A 60 -1.45 -15.56 4.16
C ILE A 60 -2.77 -15.97 4.84
N GLY A 61 -3.22 -17.20 4.57
CA GLY A 61 -4.48 -17.71 5.10
C GLY A 61 -5.72 -17.07 4.46
N GLU A 62 -6.90 -17.55 4.84
CA GLU A 62 -8.18 -17.18 4.24
C GLU A 62 -8.57 -15.71 4.53
N PHE A 63 -8.36 -15.26 5.77
CA PHE A 63 -8.59 -13.86 6.12
C PHE A 63 -7.64 -12.93 5.37
N GLY A 64 -6.38 -13.32 5.23
CA GLY A 64 -5.39 -12.54 4.49
C GLY A 64 -5.75 -12.39 3.02
N GLU A 65 -6.21 -13.46 2.37
CA GLU A 65 -6.70 -13.40 0.99
C GLU A 65 -7.85 -12.39 0.85
N THR A 66 -8.79 -12.42 1.80
CA THR A 66 -9.92 -11.48 1.80
C THR A 66 -9.44 -10.03 1.91
N VAL A 67 -8.47 -9.75 2.79
CA VAL A 67 -7.89 -8.41 2.97
C VAL A 67 -7.13 -7.95 1.72
N ILE A 68 -6.35 -8.84 1.09
CA ILE A 68 -5.61 -8.52 -0.12
C ILE A 68 -6.55 -8.22 -1.30
N GLU A 69 -7.66 -8.94 -1.42
CA GLU A 69 -8.69 -8.70 -2.45
C GLU A 69 -9.37 -7.34 -2.32
N MET A 70 -9.35 -6.71 -1.13
CA MET A 70 -9.85 -5.35 -0.93
C MET A 70 -8.89 -4.27 -1.46
N LEU A 71 -7.62 -4.59 -1.70
CA LEU A 71 -6.63 -3.64 -2.20
C LEU A 71 -6.59 -3.64 -3.75
N PRO A 72 -6.28 -2.48 -4.35
CA PRO A 72 -6.02 -2.41 -5.79
C PRO A 72 -4.70 -3.12 -6.11
N GLY A 73 -4.77 -4.29 -6.76
CA GLY A 73 -3.61 -5.15 -7.02
C GLY A 73 -2.62 -4.63 -8.08
N ASP A 74 -2.92 -3.53 -8.76
CA ASP A 74 -2.10 -2.87 -9.77
C ASP A 74 -1.30 -1.66 -9.25
N LEU A 75 -1.46 -1.32 -7.97
CA LEU A 75 -0.79 -0.21 -7.31
C LEU A 75 0.23 -0.72 -6.28
N ALA A 76 1.26 0.09 -6.07
CA ALA A 76 2.30 -0.20 -5.09
C ALA A 76 1.77 -0.01 -3.67
N PHE A 77 1.62 -1.11 -2.94
CA PHE A 77 1.22 -1.12 -1.52
C PHE A 77 2.18 -1.96 -0.69
N THR A 78 2.29 -1.60 0.59
CA THR A 78 2.80 -2.48 1.64
C THR A 78 1.65 -2.75 2.59
N LEU A 79 1.35 -4.03 2.80
CA LEU A 79 0.34 -4.49 3.73
C LEU A 79 1.04 -5.18 4.90
N PHE A 80 0.80 -4.67 6.11
CA PHE A 80 1.20 -5.32 7.36
C PHE A 80 0.06 -6.22 7.81
N LEU A 81 -0.03 -7.40 7.20
CA LEU A 81 -1.14 -8.31 7.32
C LEU A 81 -1.07 -9.07 8.65
N PRO A 82 -2.07 -9.00 9.53
CA PRO A 82 -2.09 -9.85 10.72
C PRO A 82 -2.21 -11.33 10.33
N SER A 83 -1.47 -12.21 11.00
CA SER A 83 -1.60 -13.66 10.81
C SER A 83 -3.02 -14.13 11.18
N GLU A 84 -3.48 -15.26 10.64
CA GLU A 84 -4.82 -15.76 11.01
C GLU A 84 -4.94 -15.98 12.52
N GLU A 85 -3.85 -16.37 13.18
CA GLU A 85 -3.82 -16.55 14.62
C GLU A 85 -3.96 -15.23 15.36
N ALA A 86 -3.28 -14.16 14.90
CA ALA A 86 -3.47 -12.81 15.43
C ALA A 86 -4.92 -12.33 15.26
N ILE A 87 -5.55 -12.58 14.11
CA ILE A 87 -6.95 -12.21 13.87
C ILE A 87 -7.89 -12.92 14.84
N ARG A 88 -7.73 -14.24 15.01
CA ARG A 88 -8.56 -15.02 15.94
C ARG A 88 -8.35 -14.62 17.39
N ARG A 89 -7.11 -14.35 17.78
CA ARG A 89 -6.72 -13.99 19.14
C ARG A 89 -7.16 -12.58 19.51
N ASP A 90 -6.80 -11.59 18.69
CA ASP A 90 -6.92 -10.18 19.04
C ASP A 90 -8.31 -9.61 18.69
N LEU A 91 -8.94 -10.09 17.61
CA LEU A 91 -10.25 -9.61 17.16
C LEU A 91 -11.39 -10.57 17.49
N ARG A 92 -11.08 -11.76 18.03
CA ARG A 92 -12.05 -12.84 18.32
C ARG A 92 -12.91 -13.22 17.10
N LEU A 93 -12.41 -12.94 15.89
CA LEU A 93 -13.14 -13.19 14.64
C LEU A 93 -13.10 -14.65 14.24
N SER A 94 -14.24 -15.10 13.72
CA SER A 94 -14.39 -16.40 13.07
C SER A 94 -14.97 -16.22 11.68
N ARG A 95 -14.70 -17.16 10.78
CA ARG A 95 -15.10 -17.10 9.36
C ARG A 95 -16.60 -16.82 9.15
N ASN A 96 -17.45 -17.34 10.03
CA ASN A 96 -18.91 -17.21 9.92
C ASN A 96 -19.47 -15.93 10.53
N ASP A 97 -18.62 -15.04 11.04
CA ASP A 97 -19.05 -13.79 11.62
C ASP A 97 -19.45 -12.80 10.51
N SER A 98 -20.69 -12.32 10.56
CA SER A 98 -21.25 -11.37 9.60
C SER A 98 -20.48 -10.05 9.57
N ASP A 99 -19.83 -9.70 10.68
CA ASP A 99 -19.19 -8.40 10.86
C ASP A 99 -17.71 -8.42 10.46
N SER A 100 -17.19 -9.61 10.10
CA SER A 100 -15.79 -9.83 9.69
C SER A 100 -15.35 -8.84 8.61
N TYR A 101 -16.18 -8.61 7.59
CA TYR A 101 -15.79 -7.74 6.48
C TYR A 101 -15.57 -6.28 6.94
N ALA A 102 -16.44 -5.76 7.80
CA ALA A 102 -16.34 -4.39 8.31
C ALA A 102 -15.10 -4.23 9.20
N VAL A 103 -14.84 -5.21 10.07
CA VAL A 103 -13.66 -5.24 10.93
C VAL A 103 -12.37 -5.32 10.09
N LEU A 104 -12.30 -6.26 9.14
CA LEU A 104 -11.13 -6.43 8.27
C LEU A 104 -10.86 -5.18 7.41
N THR A 105 -11.91 -4.51 6.94
CA THR A 105 -11.77 -3.24 6.21
C THR A 105 -11.16 -2.14 7.09
N ARG A 106 -11.56 -2.06 8.37
CA ARG A 106 -10.98 -1.10 9.32
C ARG A 106 -9.51 -1.41 9.60
N VAL A 107 -9.19 -2.68 9.86
CA VAL A 107 -7.81 -3.15 10.05
C VAL A 107 -6.96 -2.84 8.82
N LEU A 108 -7.45 -3.14 7.61
CA LEU A 108 -6.79 -2.84 6.35
C LEU A 108 -6.44 -1.36 6.22
N GLY A 109 -7.39 -0.48 6.54
CA GLY A 109 -7.22 0.96 6.42
C GLY A 109 -6.04 1.50 7.22
N PHE A 110 -5.79 0.95 8.41
CA PHE A 110 -4.67 1.38 9.26
C PHE A 110 -3.39 0.58 9.03
N SER A 111 -3.47 -0.69 8.63
CA SER A 111 -2.31 -1.59 8.45
C SER A 111 -1.67 -1.54 7.06
N SER A 112 -2.12 -0.66 6.17
CA SER A 112 -1.64 -0.57 4.79
C SER A 112 -1.03 0.79 4.48
N VAL A 113 0.07 0.80 3.72
CA VAL A 113 0.76 2.01 3.25
C VAL A 113 0.80 2.03 1.72
N PRO A 114 0.43 3.14 1.05
CA PRO A 114 0.39 3.26 -0.41
C PRO A 114 1.77 3.47 -1.05
N ARG A 115 2.74 2.60 -0.72
CA ARG A 115 4.06 2.48 -1.33
C ARG A 115 4.70 1.14 -0.97
N TRP A 116 5.79 0.76 -1.65
CA TRP A 116 6.63 -0.34 -1.21
C TRP A 116 7.55 0.04 -0.05
N ILE A 117 7.65 -0.88 0.90
CA ILE A 117 8.56 -0.88 2.03
C ILE A 117 9.06 -2.32 2.15
N LEU A 118 10.29 -2.56 1.69
CA LEU A 118 10.93 -3.86 1.86
C LEU A 118 11.66 -3.90 3.21
N SER A 119 11.79 -5.08 3.79
CA SER A 119 12.56 -5.25 5.03
C SER A 119 14.03 -4.81 4.87
N ALA A 120 14.55 -4.85 3.64
CA ALA A 120 15.90 -4.41 3.28
C ALA A 120 16.08 -2.88 3.32
N ASP A 121 14.99 -2.12 3.14
CA ASP A 121 15.02 -0.65 3.14
C ASP A 121 14.99 -0.08 4.57
N LEU A 122 14.66 -0.90 5.56
CA LEU A 122 14.54 -0.50 6.95
C LEU A 122 15.87 -0.60 7.71
N GLU A 123 16.23 0.49 8.38
CA GLU A 123 17.41 0.56 9.24
C GLU A 123 17.15 -0.10 10.60
N ARG A 124 18.12 -0.90 11.07
CA ARG A 124 18.03 -1.58 12.37
C ARG A 124 18.07 -0.57 13.52
N GLY A 125 17.16 -0.74 14.49
CA GLY A 125 17.13 0.10 15.69
C GLY A 125 16.64 1.54 15.46
N LYS A 126 16.13 1.83 14.26
CA LYS A 126 15.48 3.09 13.92
C LYS A 126 14.06 2.79 13.46
N GLN A 127 13.18 3.75 13.73
CA GLN A 127 11.78 3.68 13.33
C GLN A 127 11.47 4.90 12.47
N GLU A 128 10.71 4.67 11.40
CA GLU A 128 10.30 5.68 10.44
C GLU A 128 8.78 5.75 10.42
N ALA A 129 8.25 6.96 10.28
CA ALA A 129 6.81 7.18 10.22
C ALA A 129 6.33 7.10 8.76
N TYR A 130 5.24 6.37 8.54
CA TYR A 130 4.58 6.20 7.26
C TYR A 130 3.08 6.47 7.40
N ASP A 131 2.50 7.20 6.45
CA ASP A 131 1.06 7.43 6.42
C ASP A 131 0.33 6.17 5.94
N SER A 132 -0.56 5.64 6.78
CA SER A 132 -1.47 4.55 6.37
C SER A 132 -2.56 5.05 5.41
N ILE A 133 -3.35 4.13 4.84
CA ILE A 133 -4.52 4.48 4.01
C ILE A 133 -5.52 5.36 4.78
N SER A 134 -5.67 5.14 6.10
CA SER A 134 -6.55 5.96 6.94
C SER A 134 -5.98 7.36 7.23
N GLY A 135 -4.75 7.65 6.82
CA GLY A 135 -4.06 8.92 7.06
C GLY A 135 -3.44 9.04 8.46
N LEU A 136 -3.45 7.96 9.25
CA LEU A 136 -2.78 7.89 10.53
C LEU A 136 -1.38 7.29 10.40
N ASN A 137 -0.47 7.66 11.29
CA ASN A 137 0.92 7.23 11.23
C ASN A 137 1.10 5.78 11.71
N LEU A 138 1.82 5.00 10.92
CA LEU A 138 2.49 3.78 11.32
C LEU A 138 3.97 4.06 11.57
N PHE A 139 4.50 3.55 12.67
CA PHE A 139 5.92 3.62 12.97
C PHE A 139 6.54 2.26 12.63
N VAL A 140 7.31 2.21 11.56
CA VAL A 140 7.88 0.98 10.98
C VAL A 140 9.39 0.96 11.20
N GLY A 141 9.93 -0.18 11.64
CA GLY A 141 11.35 -0.37 11.88
C GLY A 141 11.78 -1.82 11.70
N LYS A 142 13.05 -2.10 12.03
CA LYS A 142 13.63 -3.45 11.94
C LYS A 142 14.30 -3.85 13.24
N ASP A 143 13.98 -5.05 13.72
CA ASP A 143 14.56 -5.60 14.94
C ASP A 143 15.99 -6.18 14.72
N LEU A 144 16.56 -6.76 15.78
CA LEU A 144 17.90 -7.37 15.73
C LEU A 144 17.94 -8.68 14.93
N ASN A 145 16.80 -9.36 14.79
CA ASN A 145 16.66 -10.62 14.05
C ASN A 145 16.41 -10.37 12.55
N GLY A 146 16.09 -9.14 12.18
CA GLY A 146 15.79 -8.73 10.82
C GLY A 146 14.30 -8.74 10.48
N ASN A 147 13.44 -8.92 11.47
CA ASN A 147 11.99 -8.83 11.32
C ASN A 147 11.55 -7.37 11.23
N VAL A 148 10.46 -7.13 10.50
CA VAL A 148 9.79 -5.84 10.46
C VAL A 148 8.99 -5.67 11.75
N VAL A 149 9.09 -4.49 12.35
CA VAL A 149 8.33 -4.12 13.54
C VAL A 149 7.48 -2.91 13.23
N VAL A 150 6.17 -3.00 13.47
CA VAL A 150 5.23 -1.91 13.21
C VAL A 150 4.43 -1.64 14.47
N ASN A 151 4.51 -0.43 15.01
CA ASN A 151 3.85 -0.03 16.26
C ASN A 151 4.08 -1.02 17.42
N GLY A 152 5.23 -1.70 17.44
CA GLY A 152 5.58 -2.71 18.46
C GLY A 152 5.18 -4.15 18.11
N VAL A 153 4.40 -4.37 17.05
CA VAL A 153 4.05 -5.72 16.56
C VAL A 153 5.16 -6.23 15.63
N VAL A 154 5.61 -7.47 15.85
CA VAL A 154 6.71 -8.09 15.10
C VAL A 154 6.17 -8.93 13.95
N SER A 155 6.87 -8.95 12.81
CA SER A 155 6.53 -9.80 11.68
C SER A 155 6.95 -11.26 11.88
N GLU A 156 6.11 -12.20 11.46
CA GLU A 156 6.42 -13.63 11.31
C GLU A 156 7.08 -13.93 9.95
N GLU A 157 6.61 -13.24 8.91
CA GLU A 157 7.09 -13.39 7.52
C GLU A 157 7.23 -12.00 6.89
N VAL A 158 8.24 -11.82 6.06
CA VAL A 158 8.56 -10.51 5.45
C VAL A 158 8.72 -10.63 3.95
N ASP A 159 8.47 -9.53 3.25
CA ASP A 159 8.74 -9.37 1.82
C ASP A 159 8.01 -10.38 0.90
N LEU A 160 6.83 -10.88 1.30
CA LEU A 160 6.00 -11.71 0.44
C LEU A 160 5.42 -10.85 -0.68
N ARG A 161 5.56 -11.28 -1.95
CA ARG A 161 5.13 -10.46 -3.09
C ARG A 161 3.91 -11.03 -3.79
N ILE A 162 2.84 -10.24 -3.84
CA ILE A 162 1.58 -10.59 -4.48
C ILE A 162 1.22 -9.49 -5.48
N GLY A 163 1.53 -9.72 -6.75
CA GLY A 163 1.42 -8.66 -7.76
C GLY A 163 2.29 -7.46 -7.42
N GLU A 164 1.66 -6.30 -7.26
CA GLU A 164 2.30 -5.04 -6.85
C GLU A 164 2.18 -4.75 -5.35
N ILE A 165 1.72 -5.71 -4.55
CA ILE A 165 1.60 -5.61 -3.08
C ILE A 165 2.77 -6.37 -2.42
N ILE A 166 3.45 -5.70 -1.49
CA ILE A 166 4.39 -6.32 -0.55
C ILE A 166 3.63 -6.63 0.74
N VAL A 167 3.69 -7.86 1.20
CA VAL A 167 3.03 -8.31 2.42
C VAL A 167 4.08 -8.71 3.45
N HIS A 168 3.96 -8.14 4.65
CA HIS A 168 4.63 -8.61 5.85
C HIS A 168 3.56 -9.19 6.77
N VAL A 169 3.68 -10.47 7.13
CA VAL A 169 2.74 -11.14 8.03
C VAL A 169 3.14 -10.80 9.46
N MET A 170 2.19 -10.36 10.28
CA MET A 170 2.41 -9.80 11.61
C MET A 170 1.83 -10.69 12.70
N ASP A 171 2.57 -10.89 13.80
CA ASP A 171 2.14 -11.64 15.00
C ASP A 171 1.23 -10.80 15.93
N GLY A 172 0.32 -10.04 15.33
CA GLY A 172 -0.59 -9.17 16.05
C GLY A 172 -1.35 -8.26 15.10
N VAL A 173 -2.49 -7.75 15.56
CA VAL A 173 -3.30 -6.84 14.76
C VAL A 173 -2.86 -5.39 14.97
N ILE A 174 -2.44 -4.74 13.88
CA ILE A 174 -2.10 -3.32 13.88
C ILE A 174 -3.37 -2.52 13.61
N MET A 175 -3.80 -1.73 14.58
CA MET A 175 -5.02 -0.94 14.51
C MET A 175 -4.88 0.43 15.18
N ASP A 176 -5.83 1.33 14.90
CA ASP A 176 -5.89 2.64 15.55
C ASP A 176 -6.41 2.53 16.99
N ALA A 177 -6.08 3.51 17.84
CA ALA A 177 -6.41 3.48 19.26
C ALA A 177 -7.93 3.52 19.54
N GLU A 178 -8.73 4.16 18.68
CA GLU A 178 -10.19 4.16 18.84
C GLU A 178 -10.75 2.76 18.57
N PHE A 179 -10.26 2.10 17.51
CA PHE A 179 -10.67 0.73 17.20
C PHE A 179 -10.20 -0.27 18.27
N GLU A 180 -8.97 -0.14 18.76
CA GLU A 180 -8.44 -0.97 19.84
C GLU A 180 -9.30 -0.90 21.11
N GLN A 181 -9.76 0.29 21.48
CA GLN A 181 -10.69 0.46 22.60
C GLN A 181 -12.02 -0.25 22.39
N SER A 182 -12.55 -0.22 21.16
CA SER A 182 -13.83 -0.87 20.85
C SER A 182 -13.78 -2.40 20.92
N VAL A 183 -12.61 -3.00 20.72
CA VAL A 183 -12.39 -4.44 20.76
C VAL A 183 -12.11 -4.95 22.20
N ARG A 184 -11.60 -4.08 23.08
CA ARG A 184 -11.18 -4.43 24.45
C ARG A 184 -12.28 -4.50 25.52
N VAL A 185 -13.54 -4.22 25.20
CA VAL A 185 -14.59 -3.85 26.18
C VAL A 185 -15.06 -4.98 27.13
N ASP A 186 -14.47 -6.18 27.10
CA ASP A 186 -15.01 -7.34 27.86
C ASP A 186 -14.27 -7.72 29.17
N ASP A 187 -13.16 -7.08 29.56
CA ASP A 187 -12.33 -7.59 30.68
C ASP A 187 -12.43 -6.82 32.02
N GLU A 188 -13.21 -5.72 32.13
CA GLU A 188 -13.35 -4.95 33.39
C GLU A 188 -14.77 -4.99 33.97
N GLY A 189 -15.24 -6.18 34.37
CA GLY A 189 -16.61 -6.30 34.88
C GLY A 189 -16.94 -7.53 35.71
N ASP A 190 -16.08 -7.97 36.65
CA ASP A 190 -16.53 -8.72 37.84
C ASP A 190 -15.46 -8.81 38.95
N GLU A 191 -15.21 -7.72 39.67
CA GLU A 191 -14.77 -7.84 41.07
C GLU A 191 -15.93 -7.37 41.96
N GLY A 192 -16.89 -8.28 42.15
CA GLY A 192 -18.00 -8.13 43.08
C GLY A 192 -17.58 -8.36 44.54
N ASP A 193 -17.93 -7.36 45.37
CA ASP A 193 -18.29 -7.36 46.80
C ASP A 193 -17.41 -8.11 47.83
#